data_AF-A0A7J7GQT5-F1
#
_entry.id   AF-A0A7J7GQT5-F1
#
_cell.length_a   1.000
_cell.length_b   1.000
_cell.length_c   1.000
_cell.angle_alpha   90.00
_cell.angle_beta   90.00
_cell.angle_gamma   90.00
#
_symmetry.space_group_name_H-M   'P 1'
#
loop_
_entity.id
_entity.type
_entity.pdbx_description
1 polymer ?
#
loop_
_entity_poly.entity_id
_entity_poly.type
_entity_poly.pdbx_seq_one_letter_code
_entity_poly.pdbx_strand_id
1 'polypeptide(L)'
;MSEQHFQSLSLPLPTPPAFLNTLADALTSYDLPSSSRRLLSEESAEVGGDGFPSWVADRQQKLLQDTAATVKPNVVVAKDGSGKYKTISVALAEVPKKSNETFVIYIKAGVYVETVNVSKHMRNVFLIGDGPTKTKITGSKSFVGGVNTYRTATV
;
A
#
# COMPACT_ATOMS: atom_id res chain seq x y z
N MET A 1 -6.43 51.68 63.25
CA MET A 1 -6.10 52.08 61.87
C MET A 1 -4.71 51.59 61.56
N SER A 2 -4.60 50.46 60.86
CA SER A 2 -3.41 50.05 60.12
C SER A 2 -3.87 49.02 59.09
N GLU A 3 -3.98 49.47 57.85
CA GLU A 3 -4.08 48.61 56.68
C GLU A 3 -2.86 47.70 56.60
N GLN A 4 -3.07 46.42 56.29
CA GLN A 4 -2.00 45.53 55.86
C GLN A 4 -2.35 44.99 54.48
N HIS A 5 -1.56 45.47 53.54
CA HIS A 5 -1.52 45.11 52.13
C HIS A 5 -1.26 43.61 51.97
N PHE A 6 -2.18 42.86 51.36
CA PHE A 6 -1.92 41.50 50.90
C PHE A 6 -1.26 41.56 49.52
N GLN A 7 0.04 41.28 49.43
CA GLN A 7 0.70 40.97 48.16
C GLN A 7 0.39 39.51 47.78
N SER A 8 -0.17 39.30 46.58
CA SER A 8 -0.41 37.98 46.02
C SER A 8 0.89 37.36 45.48
N LEU A 9 1.45 36.40 46.21
CA LEU A 9 2.52 35.53 45.73
C LEU A 9 1.93 34.43 44.83
N SER A 10 2.19 34.50 43.53
CA SER A 10 1.92 33.40 42.60
C SER A 10 3.02 32.34 42.71
N LEU A 11 2.70 31.15 43.24
CA LEU A 11 3.58 29.99 43.23
C LEU A 11 3.52 29.28 41.86
N PRO A 12 4.65 28.85 41.27
CA PRO A 12 4.65 28.12 40.02
C PRO A 12 4.07 26.71 40.20
N LEU A 13 3.23 26.28 39.26
CA LEU A 13 2.64 24.93 39.23
C LEU A 13 3.74 23.85 39.04
N PRO A 14 3.65 22.70 39.73
CA PRO A 14 4.59 21.60 39.56
C PRO A 14 4.44 20.99 38.16
N THR A 15 5.53 20.95 37.41
CA THR A 15 5.59 20.27 36.11
C THR A 15 5.50 18.75 36.31
N PRO A 16 4.70 18.02 35.52
CA PRO A 16 4.62 16.57 35.63
C PRO A 16 5.95 15.93 35.20
N PRO A 17 6.41 14.85 35.86
CA PRO A 17 7.62 14.15 35.45
C PRO A 17 7.39 13.48 34.08
N ALA A 18 8.32 13.72 33.16
CA ALA A 18 8.30 13.13 31.82
C ALA A 18 8.40 11.60 31.90
N PHE A 19 7.28 10.90 31.64
CA PHE A 19 7.16 9.45 31.85
C PHE A 19 7.52 8.59 30.62
N LEU A 20 8.14 9.13 29.57
CA LEU A 20 8.30 8.40 28.29
C LEU A 20 9.71 8.42 27.69
N ASN A 21 10.77 8.36 28.51
CA ASN A 21 12.14 8.14 27.99
C ASN A 21 12.85 6.90 28.57
N THR A 22 12.18 6.13 29.43
CA THR A 22 12.82 5.05 30.19
C THR A 22 13.18 3.80 29.36
N LEU A 23 12.55 3.60 28.20
CA LEU A 23 12.89 2.49 27.28
C LEU A 23 14.09 2.79 26.37
N ALA A 24 14.37 4.06 26.10
CA ALA A 24 15.53 4.45 25.30
C ALA A 24 16.84 4.24 26.09
N ASP A 25 16.83 4.61 27.38
CA ASP A 25 17.99 4.48 28.27
C ASP A 25 18.29 3.03 28.69
N ALA A 26 17.27 2.16 28.71
CA ALA A 26 17.48 0.73 28.94
C ALA A 26 18.25 0.07 27.78
N LEU A 27 18.02 0.52 26.54
CA LEU A 27 18.63 -0.07 25.34
C LEU A 27 20.05 0.43 25.06
N THR A 28 20.44 1.61 25.55
CA THR A 28 21.81 2.13 25.48
C THR A 28 22.76 1.48 26.48
N SER A 29 22.23 0.91 27.58
CA SER A 29 23.04 0.22 28.59
C SER A 29 23.61 -1.14 28.14
N TYR A 30 23.06 -1.72 27.07
CA TYR A 30 23.66 -2.83 26.37
C TYR A 30 24.44 -2.25 25.20
N ASP A 31 25.76 -2.23 25.32
CA ASP A 31 26.73 -1.70 24.35
C ASP A 31 26.72 -2.56 23.06
N LEU A 32 25.61 -2.52 22.34
CA LEU A 32 25.43 -3.14 21.04
C LEU A 32 25.85 -2.11 20.00
N PRO A 33 26.77 -2.47 19.09
CA PRO A 33 27.26 -1.54 18.08
C PRO A 33 26.06 -1.00 17.32
N SER A 34 25.96 0.33 17.30
CA SER A 34 24.92 1.13 16.64
C SER A 34 24.55 0.56 15.28
N SER A 35 23.62 -0.38 15.31
CA SER A 35 23.00 -0.94 14.12
C SER A 35 21.97 0.09 13.73
N SER A 36 22.46 1.08 12.98
CA SER A 36 21.64 1.81 12.01
C SER A 36 20.69 0.80 11.39
N ARG A 37 19.40 0.91 11.72
CA ARG A 37 18.32 0.01 11.33
C ARG A 37 18.62 -0.66 9.98
N ARG A 38 19.18 -1.87 10.03
CA ARG A 38 19.41 -2.69 8.85
C ARG A 38 18.08 -3.31 8.49
N LEU A 39 17.41 -2.64 7.56
CA LEU A 39 16.33 -3.16 6.74
C LEU A 39 16.73 -4.54 6.21
N LEU A 40 15.81 -5.50 6.16
CA LEU A 40 16.03 -6.87 5.69
C LEU A 40 16.61 -6.88 4.26
N SER A 41 17.93 -6.91 4.16
CA SER A 41 18.68 -7.22 2.95
C SER A 41 19.23 -8.63 3.11
N GLU A 42 18.83 -9.53 2.22
CA GLU A 42 19.52 -10.77 1.77
C GLU A 42 18.50 -11.85 1.42
N GLU A 43 17.67 -11.58 0.41
CA GLU A 43 17.60 -12.52 -0.70
C GLU A 43 17.81 -11.69 -1.96
N SER A 44 18.93 -11.91 -2.62
CA SER A 44 19.45 -11.13 -3.75
C SER A 44 18.51 -11.20 -4.96
N ALA A 45 17.49 -10.36 -4.99
CA ALA A 45 17.02 -9.81 -6.25
C ALA A 45 17.96 -8.65 -6.56
N GLU A 46 18.94 -8.88 -7.44
CA GLU A 46 19.86 -7.89 -8.01
C GLU A 46 19.13 -6.53 -8.09
N VAL A 47 19.40 -5.62 -7.15
CA VAL A 47 18.70 -4.34 -7.06
C VAL A 47 19.34 -3.44 -8.11
N GLY A 48 18.55 -2.99 -9.08
CA GLY A 48 19.00 -2.00 -10.05
C GLY A 48 19.47 -0.73 -9.34
N GLY A 49 20.32 0.08 -9.98
CA GLY A 49 20.89 1.30 -9.39
C GLY A 49 19.87 2.38 -8.96
N ASP A 50 18.58 2.09 -9.12
CA ASP A 50 17.41 2.93 -8.90
C ASP A 50 16.53 2.46 -7.72
N GLY A 51 16.95 1.44 -6.97
CA GLY A 51 16.23 0.94 -5.80
C GLY A 51 15.03 0.05 -6.13
N PHE A 52 14.83 -0.31 -7.40
CA PHE A 52 13.84 -1.31 -7.80
C PHE A 52 14.52 -2.65 -8.07
N PRO A 53 13.82 -3.79 -7.84
CA PRO A 53 14.34 -5.09 -8.21
C PRO A 53 14.54 -5.22 -9.73
N SER A 54 15.57 -5.94 -10.18
CA SER A 54 15.86 -6.19 -11.61
C SER A 54 14.72 -6.82 -12.42
N TRP A 55 13.74 -7.45 -11.78
CA TRP A 55 12.56 -8.00 -12.47
C TRP A 55 11.53 -6.92 -12.86
N VAL A 56 11.64 -5.72 -12.29
CA VAL A 56 10.81 -4.56 -12.67
C VAL A 56 11.50 -3.84 -13.82
N ALA A 57 10.86 -3.83 -14.99
CA ALA A 57 11.38 -3.07 -16.13
C ALA A 57 11.22 -1.55 -15.91
N ASP A 58 12.10 -0.74 -16.50
CA ASP A 58 12.09 0.74 -16.40
C ASP A 58 10.70 1.36 -16.68
N ARG A 59 9.98 0.79 -17.67
CA ARG A 59 8.61 1.22 -17.98
C ARG A 59 7.66 0.99 -16.81
N GLN A 60 7.74 -0.16 -16.14
CA GLN A 60 6.89 -0.49 -15.00
C GLN A 60 7.27 0.34 -13.79
N GLN A 61 8.55 0.58 -13.58
CA GLN A 61 9.05 1.49 -12.56
C GLN A 61 8.43 2.89 -12.72
N LYS A 62 8.44 3.43 -13.95
CA LYS A 62 7.79 4.71 -14.24
C LYS A 62 6.30 4.70 -13.90
N LEU A 63 5.59 3.61 -14.21
CA LEU A 63 4.17 3.46 -13.85
C LEU A 63 3.92 3.40 -12.33
N LEU A 64 4.88 2.89 -11.55
CA LEU A 64 4.80 2.86 -10.09
C LEU A 64 5.06 4.23 -9.45
N GLN A 65 5.87 5.05 -10.10
CA GLN A 65 6.18 6.41 -9.65
C GLN A 65 5.12 7.43 -10.09
N ASP A 66 4.44 7.17 -11.21
CA ASP A 66 3.40 8.04 -11.75
C ASP A 66 2.06 7.88 -10.99
N THR A 67 1.36 9.00 -10.78
CA THR A 67 -0.01 8.99 -10.26
C THR A 67 -0.97 8.42 -11.31
N ALA A 68 -2.02 7.72 -10.89
CA ALA A 68 -3.05 7.13 -11.76
C ALA A 68 -3.63 8.07 -12.83
N ALA A 69 -3.61 9.39 -12.59
CA ALA A 69 -4.07 10.41 -13.54
C ALA A 69 -3.12 10.64 -14.74
N THR A 70 -1.85 10.28 -14.62
CA THR A 70 -0.81 10.52 -15.65
C THR A 70 -0.65 9.31 -16.57
N VAL A 71 -1.03 8.12 -16.10
CA VAL A 71 -0.89 6.87 -16.86
C VAL A 71 -2.03 6.76 -17.88
N LYS A 72 -1.69 6.52 -19.16
CA LYS A 72 -2.68 6.20 -20.20
C LYS A 72 -3.15 4.75 -20.05
N PRO A 73 -4.42 4.49 -19.67
CA PRO A 73 -4.91 3.13 -19.54
C PRO A 73 -5.25 2.52 -20.91
N ASN A 74 -5.13 1.20 -21.03
CA ASN A 74 -5.66 0.44 -22.17
C ASN A 74 -7.17 0.23 -22.02
N VAL A 75 -7.62 -0.08 -20.80
CA VAL A 75 -9.02 -0.34 -20.47
C VAL A 75 -9.39 0.34 -19.17
N VAL A 76 -10.60 0.91 -19.12
CA VAL A 76 -11.17 1.51 -17.91
C VAL A 76 -12.33 0.65 -17.41
N VAL A 77 -12.29 0.31 -16.12
CA VAL A 77 -13.34 -0.41 -15.39
C VAL A 77 -14.01 0.55 -14.43
N ALA A 78 -15.33 0.63 -14.50
CA ALA A 78 -16.09 1.48 -13.61
C ALA A 78 -17.48 0.90 -13.31
N LYS A 79 -17.81 0.80 -12.02
CA LYS A 79 -19.15 0.36 -11.58
C LYS A 79 -20.26 1.32 -11.98
N ASP A 80 -19.98 2.61 -12.05
CA ASP A 80 -20.90 3.67 -12.46
C ASP A 80 -21.28 3.59 -13.96
N GLY A 81 -20.59 2.75 -14.74
CA GLY A 81 -20.80 2.62 -16.19
C GLY A 81 -20.07 3.66 -17.04
N SER A 82 -19.24 4.52 -16.44
CA SER A 82 -18.40 5.48 -17.18
C SER A 82 -17.16 4.86 -17.84
N GLY A 83 -16.87 3.60 -17.52
CA GLY A 83 -15.79 2.80 -18.11
C GLY A 83 -16.30 1.86 -19.19
N LYS A 84 -15.37 1.17 -19.86
CA LYS A 84 -15.68 0.16 -20.88
C LYS A 84 -16.38 -1.06 -20.28
N TYR A 85 -15.99 -1.44 -19.06
CA TYR A 85 -16.57 -2.58 -18.34
C TYR A 85 -16.96 -2.23 -16.91
N LYS A 86 -17.90 -3.01 -16.35
CA LYS A 86 -18.33 -2.89 -14.96
C LYS A 86 -17.56 -3.79 -13.99
N THR A 87 -16.89 -4.81 -14.51
CA THR A 87 -16.22 -5.87 -13.76
C THR A 87 -14.79 -6.07 -14.24
N ILE A 88 -13.88 -6.36 -13.32
CA ILE A 88 -12.45 -6.53 -13.60
C ILE A 88 -12.20 -7.82 -14.37
N SER A 89 -12.95 -8.88 -14.06
CA SER A 89 -12.85 -10.19 -14.72
C SER A 89 -13.09 -10.12 -16.24
N VAL A 90 -14.02 -9.25 -16.68
CA VAL A 90 -14.29 -9.03 -18.11
C VAL A 90 -13.18 -8.19 -18.76
N ALA A 91 -12.65 -7.18 -18.05
CA ALA A 91 -11.52 -6.40 -18.55
C ALA A 91 -10.26 -7.26 -18.74
N LEU A 92 -10.03 -8.23 -17.87
CA LEU A 92 -8.93 -9.19 -18.01
C LEU A 92 -9.06 -10.10 -19.23
N ALA A 93 -10.28 -10.37 -19.70
CA ALA A 93 -10.48 -11.18 -20.91
C ALA A 93 -9.98 -10.47 -22.18
N GLU A 94 -9.85 -9.14 -22.15
CA GLU A 94 -9.31 -8.35 -23.27
C GLU A 94 -7.78 -8.32 -23.31
N VAL A 95 -7.11 -8.77 -22.24
CA VAL A 95 -5.66 -8.81 -22.19
C VAL A 95 -5.13 -9.72 -23.31
N PRO A 96 -4.28 -9.21 -24.22
CA PRO A 96 -3.70 -10.02 -25.28
C PRO A 96 -2.86 -11.16 -24.72
N LYS A 97 -3.14 -12.38 -25.16
CA LYS A 97 -2.41 -13.57 -24.70
C LYS A 97 -0.98 -13.53 -25.22
N LYS A 98 0.00 -13.82 -24.34
CA LYS A 98 1.44 -13.89 -24.66
C LYS A 98 2.04 -12.57 -25.21
N SER A 99 1.45 -11.41 -24.90
CA SER A 99 2.09 -10.13 -25.21
C SER A 99 3.26 -9.84 -24.27
N ASN A 100 4.27 -9.15 -24.78
CA ASN A 100 5.36 -8.57 -23.99
C ASN A 100 5.06 -7.12 -23.56
N GLU A 101 4.00 -6.52 -24.10
CA GLU A 101 3.61 -5.15 -23.75
C GLU A 101 2.86 -5.11 -22.42
N THR A 102 3.10 -4.05 -21.64
CA THR A 102 2.36 -3.80 -20.39
C THR A 102 0.92 -3.42 -20.71
N PHE A 103 -0.04 -4.19 -20.21
CA PHE A 103 -1.46 -3.92 -20.35
C PHE A 103 -2.01 -3.27 -19.08
N VAL A 104 -2.37 -1.99 -19.16
CA VAL A 104 -2.82 -1.19 -18.02
C VAL A 104 -4.35 -1.19 -17.94
N ILE A 105 -4.88 -1.71 -16.84
CA ILE A 105 -6.30 -1.67 -16.49
C ILE A 105 -6.49 -0.63 -15.38
N TYR A 106 -7.23 0.43 -15.68
CA TYR A 106 -7.59 1.44 -14.70
C TYR A 106 -8.95 1.13 -14.09
N ILE A 107 -9.01 1.09 -12.76
CA ILE A 107 -10.17 0.70 -11.96
C ILE A 107 -10.62 1.94 -11.19
N LYS A 108 -11.77 2.48 -11.56
CA LYS A 108 -12.34 3.63 -10.85
C LYS A 108 -12.80 3.25 -9.46
N ALA A 109 -12.90 4.26 -8.60
CA ALA A 109 -13.39 4.16 -7.23
C ALA A 109 -14.68 3.32 -7.13
N GLY A 110 -14.70 2.42 -6.17
CA GLY A 110 -15.79 1.48 -5.98
C GLY A 110 -15.37 0.22 -5.22
N VAL A 111 -16.37 -0.48 -4.70
CA VAL A 111 -16.19 -1.79 -4.05
C VAL A 111 -16.57 -2.87 -5.05
N TYR A 112 -15.61 -3.63 -5.55
CA TYR A 112 -15.80 -4.72 -6.50
C TYR A 112 -15.87 -6.05 -5.74
N VAL A 113 -17.01 -6.74 -5.80
CA VAL A 113 -17.19 -8.04 -5.13
C VAL A 113 -17.01 -9.12 -6.19
N GLU A 114 -15.78 -9.53 -6.42
CA GLU A 114 -15.42 -10.51 -7.46
C GLU A 114 -14.12 -11.26 -7.12
N THR A 115 -13.97 -12.47 -7.66
CA THR A 115 -12.70 -13.21 -7.60
C THR A 115 -11.96 -13.04 -8.91
N VAL A 116 -10.88 -12.27 -8.88
CA VAL A 116 -10.05 -11.99 -10.05
C VAL A 116 -9.03 -13.10 -10.25
N ASN A 117 -8.97 -13.67 -11.45
CA ASN A 117 -8.01 -14.72 -11.80
C ASN A 117 -7.14 -14.29 -12.99
N VAL A 118 -5.86 -14.05 -12.74
CA VAL A 118 -4.87 -13.73 -13.79
C VAL A 118 -4.18 -15.01 -14.23
N SER A 119 -4.54 -15.50 -15.42
CA SER A 119 -3.98 -16.75 -15.95
C SER A 119 -2.53 -16.57 -16.42
N LYS A 120 -1.74 -17.65 -16.47
CA LYS A 120 -0.35 -17.68 -16.98
C LYS A 120 -0.19 -17.08 -18.40
N HIS A 121 -1.25 -17.05 -19.19
CA HIS A 121 -1.22 -16.52 -20.55
C HIS A 121 -1.36 -15.00 -20.62
N MET A 122 -1.89 -14.37 -19.56
CA MET A 122 -2.01 -12.93 -19.39
C MET A 122 -0.72 -12.41 -18.77
N ARG A 123 0.26 -12.05 -19.61
CA ARG A 123 1.55 -11.53 -19.17
C ARG A 123 1.48 -10.00 -19.05
N ASN A 124 2.28 -9.44 -18.15
CA ASN A 124 2.51 -7.99 -17.99
C ASN A 124 1.24 -7.16 -17.76
N VAL A 125 0.33 -7.65 -16.91
CA VAL A 125 -0.88 -6.91 -16.53
C VAL A 125 -0.57 -5.96 -15.38
N PHE A 126 -1.03 -4.72 -15.50
CA PHE A 126 -0.89 -3.69 -14.48
C PHE A 126 -2.27 -3.16 -14.07
N LEU A 127 -2.60 -3.22 -12.79
CA LEU A 127 -3.87 -2.74 -12.24
C LEU A 127 -3.63 -1.42 -11.51
N ILE A 128 -4.34 -0.37 -11.89
CA ILE A 128 -4.24 0.95 -11.26
C ILE A 128 -5.61 1.36 -10.76
N GLY A 129 -5.73 1.66 -9.46
CA GLY A 129 -6.96 2.18 -8.86
C GLY A 129 -6.93 3.68 -8.64
N ASP A 130 -8.08 4.29 -8.34
CA ASP A 130 -8.21 5.68 -7.89
C ASP A 130 -7.56 5.98 -6.52
N GLY A 131 -7.00 4.96 -5.89
CA GLY A 131 -6.33 5.02 -4.60
C GLY A 131 -6.74 3.87 -3.68
N PRO A 132 -5.91 3.56 -2.67
CA PRO A 132 -6.09 2.39 -1.79
C PRO A 132 -7.35 2.44 -0.94
N THR A 133 -7.86 3.64 -0.63
CA THR A 133 -9.08 3.82 0.16
C THR A 133 -10.35 3.83 -0.68
N LYS A 134 -10.23 4.18 -1.98
CA LYS A 134 -11.35 4.40 -2.90
C LYS A 134 -11.69 3.16 -3.72
N THR A 135 -10.68 2.38 -4.08
CA THR A 135 -10.84 1.19 -4.91
C THR A 135 -10.59 -0.04 -4.04
N LYS A 136 -11.61 -0.88 -3.88
CA LYS A 136 -11.51 -2.11 -3.07
C LYS A 136 -12.02 -3.29 -3.87
N ILE A 137 -11.22 -4.34 -3.98
CA ILE A 137 -11.63 -5.63 -4.52
C ILE A 137 -11.85 -6.55 -3.33
N THR A 138 -12.97 -7.25 -3.31
CA THR A 138 -13.44 -8.01 -2.14
C THR A 138 -13.98 -9.36 -2.59
N GLY A 139 -13.77 -10.36 -1.75
CA GLY A 139 -14.20 -11.73 -1.97
C GLY A 139 -14.34 -12.45 -0.63
N SER A 140 -15.26 -13.41 -0.57
CA SER A 140 -15.64 -14.12 0.67
C SER A 140 -15.47 -15.64 0.58
N LYS A 141 -14.67 -16.12 -0.38
CA LYS A 141 -14.40 -17.56 -0.55
C LYS A 141 -13.54 -18.07 0.60
N SER A 142 -13.87 -19.25 1.13
CA SER A 142 -13.17 -19.87 2.24
C SER A 142 -13.18 -21.39 2.16
N PHE A 143 -12.27 -22.04 2.90
CA PHE A 143 -12.22 -23.50 3.01
C PHE A 143 -13.47 -24.08 3.66
N VAL A 144 -14.00 -23.42 4.71
CA VAL A 144 -15.27 -23.79 5.33
C VAL A 144 -16.42 -23.76 4.32
N GLY A 145 -16.37 -22.86 3.35
CA GLY A 145 -17.30 -22.80 2.22
C GLY A 145 -17.05 -23.83 1.11
N GLY A 146 -16.21 -24.83 1.33
CA GLY A 146 -15.91 -25.89 0.36
C GLY A 146 -14.93 -25.51 -0.75
N VAL A 147 -14.27 -24.36 -0.65
CA VAL A 147 -13.28 -23.90 -1.65
C VAL A 147 -11.87 -24.20 -1.16
N ASN A 148 -11.09 -24.97 -1.93
CA ASN A 148 -9.67 -25.23 -1.62
C ASN A 148 -8.92 -23.91 -1.39
N THR A 149 -8.04 -23.88 -0.37
CA THR A 149 -7.32 -22.67 0.07
C THR A 149 -6.60 -21.94 -1.06
N TYR A 150 -6.04 -22.65 -2.04
CA TYR A 150 -5.37 -22.00 -3.18
C TYR A 150 -6.31 -21.22 -4.11
N ARG A 151 -7.64 -21.43 -4.00
CA ARG A 151 -8.69 -20.77 -4.81
C ARG A 151 -9.48 -19.70 -4.02
N THR A 152 -9.09 -19.40 -2.78
CA THR A 152 -9.78 -18.40 -1.95
C THR A 152 -9.19 -16.99 -2.08
N ALA A 153 -8.06 -16.83 -2.77
CA ALA A 153 -7.36 -15.56 -2.90
C ALA A 153 -8.24 -14.45 -3.54
N THR A 154 -8.10 -13.25 -3.01
CA THR A 154 -8.63 -11.98 -3.55
C THR A 154 -7.49 -10.97 -3.60
N VAL A 155 -7.56 -10.00 -4.51
CA VAL A 155 -6.53 -8.98 -4.79
C VAL A 155 -6.76 -7.72 -3.97
#